data_AF-A0A0R1ZG23-F1
#
_entry.id   AF-A0A0R1ZG23-F1
#
_cell.length_a   1.000
_cell.length_b   1.000
_cell.length_c   1.000
_cell.angle_alpha   90.00
_cell.angle_beta   90.00
_cell.angle_gamma   90.00
#
_symmetry.space_group_name_H-M   'P 1'
#
loop_
_entity.id
_entity.type
_entity.pdbx_description
1 polymer ?
#
loop_
_entity_poly.entity_id
_entity_poly.type
_entity_poly.pdbx_seq_one_letter_code
_entity_poly.pdbx_strand_id
1 'polypeptide(L)'
;MEIGEMQKFVAAIVNDKLATMNSVHRQSTITTIKAENIAQHSFFVAYYALKIAKKLKLNDELKGEITIQALIHDIAESSSSDVPSNVKYQVPGLKQMLDKAEDFAINKYFPEIKDEFTSLRKHEADGDIVGTVIKLADIVALIQFLKTERALGNQDATLLKVIRETYDNLGRYLDHLEEIVTNEQAKSVKAKDK
;
A
#
# COMPACT_ATOMS: atom_id res chain seq x y z
N MET A 1 -31.78 0.68 -10.58
CA MET A 1 -31.64 -0.42 -9.62
C MET A 1 -32.83 -0.34 -8.69
N GLU A 2 -33.70 -1.34 -8.76
CA GLU A 2 -34.86 -1.40 -7.87
C GLU A 2 -34.39 -1.64 -6.42
N ILE A 3 -35.13 -1.15 -5.43
CA ILE A 3 -34.77 -1.29 -4.01
C ILE A 3 -34.55 -2.77 -3.64
N GLY A 4 -35.29 -3.70 -4.25
CA GLY A 4 -35.14 -5.14 -4.05
C GLY A 4 -33.82 -5.72 -4.60
N GLU A 5 -33.24 -5.16 -5.66
CA GLU A 5 -31.93 -5.56 -6.17
C GLU A 5 -30.81 -5.10 -5.23
N MET A 6 -30.91 -3.85 -4.74
CA MET A 6 -29.96 -3.31 -3.77
C MET A 6 -29.95 -4.10 -2.46
N GLN A 7 -31.13 -4.52 -1.97
CA GLN A 7 -31.23 -5.34 -0.77
C GLN A 7 -30.51 -6.68 -0.92
N LYS A 8 -30.68 -7.34 -2.08
CA LYS A 8 -29.97 -8.60 -2.39
C LYS A 8 -28.47 -8.38 -2.49
N PHE A 9 -28.04 -7.28 -3.13
CA PHE A 9 -26.64 -6.92 -3.24
C PHE A 9 -26.00 -6.70 -1.86
N VAL A 10 -26.59 -5.85 -1.01
CA VAL A 10 -26.07 -5.55 0.33
C VAL A 10 -25.96 -6.81 1.20
N ALA A 11 -26.90 -7.75 1.07
CA ALA A 11 -26.81 -9.02 1.78
C ALA A 11 -25.68 -9.93 1.26
N ALA A 12 -25.30 -9.80 -0.01
CA ALA A 12 -24.31 -10.64 -0.68
C ALA A 12 -22.87 -10.10 -0.60
N ILE A 13 -22.67 -8.79 -0.37
CA ILE A 13 -21.32 -8.19 -0.32
C ILE A 13 -20.55 -8.46 0.98
N VAL A 14 -21.17 -9.11 1.97
CA VAL A 14 -20.47 -9.47 3.21
C VAL A 14 -19.34 -10.44 2.86
N ASN A 15 -18.11 -10.02 3.14
CA ASN A 15 -16.91 -10.77 2.81
C ASN A 15 -16.14 -11.15 4.08
N ASP A 16 -16.34 -12.39 4.54
CA ASP A 16 -15.65 -12.91 5.73
C ASP A 16 -14.12 -12.91 5.57
N LYS A 17 -13.62 -12.99 4.33
CA LYS A 17 -12.19 -12.94 4.08
C LYS A 17 -11.60 -11.59 4.45
N LEU A 18 -12.33 -10.50 4.19
CA LEU A 18 -11.94 -9.15 4.60
C LEU A 18 -11.74 -9.05 6.12
N ALA A 19 -12.59 -9.71 6.91
CA ALA A 19 -12.50 -9.69 8.37
C ALA A 19 -11.17 -10.28 8.90
N THR A 20 -10.55 -11.20 8.15
CA THR A 20 -9.23 -11.77 8.49
C THR A 20 -8.12 -10.70 8.56
N MET A 21 -8.30 -9.55 7.88
CA MET A 21 -7.36 -8.44 7.96
C MET A 21 -7.17 -7.89 9.39
N ASN A 22 -8.15 -8.09 10.28
CA ASN A 22 -8.02 -7.71 11.68
C ASN A 22 -7.08 -8.63 12.49
N SER A 23 -6.90 -9.87 12.01
CA SER A 23 -6.16 -10.93 12.69
C SER A 23 -4.73 -11.10 12.16
N VAL A 24 -4.41 -10.54 10.99
CA VAL A 24 -3.06 -10.56 10.42
C VAL A 24 -2.29 -9.33 10.91
N HIS A 25 -1.26 -9.58 11.72
CA HIS A 25 -0.40 -8.54 12.26
C HIS A 25 0.86 -8.36 11.42
N ARG A 26 1.31 -7.11 11.29
CA ARG A 26 2.51 -6.75 10.52
C ARG A 26 3.76 -6.71 11.38
N GLN A 27 4.92 -6.64 10.72
CA GLN A 27 6.23 -6.46 11.37
C GLN A 27 6.57 -7.59 12.34
N SER A 28 6.20 -8.83 11.97
CA SER A 28 6.40 -10.04 12.78
C SER A 28 7.88 -10.40 13.04
N THR A 29 8.82 -9.71 12.38
CA THR A 29 10.27 -9.87 12.55
C THR A 29 10.87 -9.02 13.66
N ILE A 30 10.08 -8.12 14.28
CA ILE A 30 10.51 -7.30 15.42
C ILE A 30 9.56 -7.48 16.60
N THR A 31 10.07 -7.27 17.81
CA THR A 31 9.21 -7.24 19.01
C THR A 31 8.48 -5.90 19.06
N THR A 32 7.17 -5.95 19.19
CA THR A 32 6.30 -4.77 19.23
C THR A 32 5.56 -4.71 20.56
N ILE A 33 5.36 -3.51 21.10
CA ILE A 33 4.58 -3.27 22.31
C ILE A 33 3.09 -3.26 21.96
N LYS A 34 2.73 -2.59 20.86
CA LYS A 34 1.37 -2.55 20.34
C LYS A 34 1.36 -3.09 18.92
N ALA A 35 0.67 -4.21 18.72
CA ALA A 35 0.50 -4.79 17.40
C ALA A 35 -0.34 -3.88 16.48
N GLU A 36 0.08 -3.76 15.22
CA GLU A 36 -0.68 -3.18 14.12
C GLU A 36 -1.14 -4.31 13.20
N ASN A 37 -2.43 -4.31 12.83
CA ASN A 37 -2.96 -5.26 11.85
C ASN A 37 -3.04 -4.65 10.45
N ILE A 38 -3.16 -5.50 9.42
CA ILE A 38 -3.19 -5.04 8.03
C ILE A 38 -4.40 -4.14 7.73
N ALA A 39 -5.55 -4.31 8.41
CA ALA A 39 -6.70 -3.41 8.25
C ALA A 39 -6.40 -1.97 8.71
N GLN A 40 -5.79 -1.82 9.89
CA GLN A 40 -5.36 -0.52 10.42
C GLN A 40 -4.31 0.11 9.51
N HIS A 41 -3.33 -0.68 9.09
CA HIS A 41 -2.28 -0.25 8.19
C HIS A 41 -2.85 0.27 6.87
N SER A 42 -3.69 -0.52 6.19
CA SER A 42 -4.35 -0.14 4.92
C SER A 42 -5.11 1.18 5.03
N PHE A 43 -5.81 1.43 6.15
CA PHE A 43 -6.46 2.72 6.39
C PHE A 43 -5.44 3.87 6.48
N PHE A 44 -4.34 3.70 7.22
CA PHE A 44 -3.30 4.72 7.34
C PHE A 44 -2.62 5.01 6.00
N VAL A 45 -2.31 3.97 5.20
CA VAL A 45 -1.73 4.14 3.86
C VAL A 45 -2.67 4.91 2.96
N ALA A 46 -3.96 4.54 2.89
CA ALA A 46 -4.94 5.27 2.09
C ALA A 46 -5.05 6.75 2.49
N TYR A 47 -5.05 7.04 3.79
CA TYR A 47 -5.07 8.42 4.29
C TYR A 47 -3.82 9.21 3.87
N TYR A 48 -2.63 8.63 4.02
CA TYR A 48 -1.39 9.30 3.64
C TYR A 48 -1.25 9.45 2.12
N ALA A 49 -1.66 8.44 1.34
CA ALA A 49 -1.66 8.49 -0.11
C ALA A 49 -2.54 9.64 -0.63
N LEU A 50 -3.75 9.79 -0.08
CA LEU A 50 -4.63 10.92 -0.40
C LEU A 50 -3.99 12.27 -0.06
N LYS A 51 -3.29 12.39 1.08
CA LYS A 51 -2.59 13.64 1.45
C LYS A 51 -1.44 13.97 0.51
N ILE A 52 -0.65 12.98 0.12
CA ILE A 52 0.46 13.15 -0.83
C ILE A 52 -0.10 13.55 -2.19
N ALA A 53 -1.10 12.84 -2.71
CA ALA A 53 -1.75 13.15 -3.98
C ALA A 53 -2.37 14.56 -4.01
N LYS A 54 -2.99 15.00 -2.91
CA LYS A 54 -3.47 16.39 -2.74
C LYS A 54 -2.34 17.41 -2.75
N LYS A 55 -1.22 17.11 -2.08
CA LYS A 55 -0.04 17.99 -2.04
C LYS A 55 0.58 18.15 -3.44
N LEU A 56 0.58 17.08 -4.23
CA LEU A 56 1.00 17.06 -5.64
C LEU A 56 -0.01 17.70 -6.59
N LYS A 57 -1.19 18.10 -6.10
CA LYS A 57 -2.27 18.71 -6.90
C LYS A 57 -2.74 17.82 -8.07
N LEU A 58 -2.76 16.50 -7.86
CA LEU A 58 -3.28 15.57 -8.84
C LEU A 58 -4.79 15.78 -9.06
N ASN A 59 -5.27 15.44 -10.24
CA ASN A 59 -6.70 15.51 -10.59
C ASN A 59 -7.52 14.52 -9.73
N ASP A 60 -8.85 14.70 -9.71
CA ASP A 60 -9.73 13.90 -8.84
C ASP A 60 -9.75 12.41 -9.20
N GLU A 61 -9.57 12.08 -10.47
CA GLU A 61 -9.47 10.70 -10.97
C GLU A 61 -8.24 9.99 -10.38
N LEU A 62 -7.05 10.55 -10.55
CA LEU A 62 -5.80 10.02 -10.00
C LEU A 62 -5.83 9.97 -8.48
N LYS A 63 -6.40 10.97 -7.81
CA LYS A 63 -6.55 10.94 -6.34
C LYS A 63 -7.46 9.79 -5.90
N GLY A 64 -8.56 9.56 -6.62
CA GLY A 64 -9.47 8.45 -6.39
C GLY A 64 -8.76 7.11 -6.56
N GLU A 65 -8.10 6.93 -7.70
CA GLU A 65 -7.32 5.72 -8.03
C GLU A 65 -6.25 5.42 -6.98
N ILE A 66 -5.39 6.40 -6.66
CA ILE A 66 -4.35 6.27 -5.63
C ILE A 66 -4.96 5.87 -4.28
N THR A 67 -6.07 6.49 -3.88
CA THR A 67 -6.68 6.22 -2.57
C THR A 67 -7.29 4.82 -2.51
N ILE A 68 -7.97 4.38 -3.58
CA ILE A 68 -8.56 3.04 -3.67
C ILE A 68 -7.46 1.98 -3.70
N GLN A 69 -6.47 2.14 -4.57
CA GLN A 69 -5.35 1.21 -4.69
C GLN A 69 -4.53 1.13 -3.40
N ALA A 70 -4.26 2.25 -2.74
CA ALA A 70 -3.62 2.28 -1.42
C ALA A 70 -4.42 1.54 -0.34
N LEU A 71 -5.76 1.63 -0.37
CA LEU A 71 -6.61 0.94 0.59
C LEU A 71 -6.54 -0.58 0.43
N ILE A 72 -6.43 -1.07 -0.81
CA ILE A 72 -6.45 -2.50 -1.11
C ILE A 72 -5.06 -3.14 -1.28
N HIS A 73 -3.96 -2.38 -1.15
CA HIS A 73 -2.63 -2.87 -1.55
C HIS A 73 -2.20 -4.16 -0.85
N ASP A 74 -2.49 -4.29 0.46
CA ASP A 74 -2.18 -5.48 1.27
C ASP A 74 -3.42 -6.40 1.47
N ILE A 75 -4.53 -6.22 0.74
CA ILE A 75 -5.77 -6.99 0.97
C ILE A 75 -5.58 -8.50 0.77
N ALA A 76 -4.69 -8.87 -0.16
CA ALA A 76 -4.35 -10.27 -0.44
C ALA A 76 -3.59 -10.95 0.71
N GLU A 77 -2.93 -10.18 1.58
CA GLU A 77 -2.21 -10.68 2.76
C GLU A 77 -3.17 -11.24 3.83
N SER A 78 -4.48 -10.98 3.72
CA SER A 78 -5.51 -11.73 4.44
C SER A 78 -5.45 -13.23 4.17
N SER A 79 -4.83 -13.66 3.06
CA SER A 79 -4.62 -15.07 2.68
C SER A 79 -3.21 -15.58 2.88
N SER A 80 -2.20 -14.78 2.52
CA SER A 80 -0.79 -15.18 2.54
C SER A 80 -0.09 -14.88 3.87
N SER A 81 -0.72 -14.14 4.78
CA SER A 81 -0.07 -13.45 5.91
C SER A 81 0.85 -12.30 5.46
N ASP A 82 1.16 -11.37 6.36
CA ASP A 82 2.19 -10.33 6.15
C ASP A 82 3.57 -11.01 6.13
N VAL A 83 4.20 -11.03 4.95
CA VAL A 83 5.59 -11.46 4.79
C VAL A 83 6.45 -10.21 4.69
N PRO A 84 7.31 -9.92 5.67
CA PRO A 84 8.12 -8.70 5.67
C PRO A 84 9.01 -8.58 4.42
N SER A 85 9.19 -7.35 3.92
CA SER A 85 9.90 -7.11 2.66
C SER A 85 11.33 -7.67 2.65
N ASN A 86 12.05 -7.59 3.79
CA ASN A 86 13.39 -8.17 3.90
C ASN A 86 13.40 -9.68 3.66
N VAL A 87 12.32 -10.40 3.99
CA VAL A 87 12.17 -11.84 3.73
C VAL A 87 11.77 -12.08 2.26
N LYS A 88 10.83 -11.28 1.71
CA LYS A 88 10.32 -11.40 0.33
C LYS A 88 11.45 -11.44 -0.71
N TYR A 89 12.52 -10.65 -0.51
CA TYR A 89 13.64 -10.52 -1.46
C TYR A 89 14.91 -11.30 -1.11
N GLN A 90 15.00 -11.89 0.09
CA GLN A 90 16.17 -12.69 0.49
C GLN A 90 16.18 -14.09 -0.14
N VAL A 91 15.01 -14.63 -0.47
CA VAL A 91 14.86 -15.97 -1.03
C VAL A 91 14.54 -15.85 -2.53
N PRO A 92 15.42 -16.33 -3.43
CA PRO A 92 15.16 -16.31 -4.87
C PRO A 92 13.82 -17.00 -5.21
N GLY A 93 12.99 -16.32 -5.99
CA GLY A 93 11.68 -16.83 -6.43
C GLY A 93 10.54 -16.68 -5.41
N LEU A 94 10.80 -16.35 -4.14
CA LEU A 94 9.75 -16.23 -3.12
C LEU A 94 8.72 -15.14 -3.47
N LYS A 95 9.18 -13.94 -3.86
CA LYS A 95 8.27 -12.87 -4.31
C LYS A 95 7.33 -13.33 -5.43
N GLN A 96 7.85 -14.04 -6.43
CA GLN A 96 7.05 -14.54 -7.56
C GLN A 96 6.02 -15.59 -7.12
N MET A 97 6.33 -16.39 -6.10
CA MET A 97 5.39 -17.34 -5.51
C MET A 97 4.31 -16.63 -4.69
N LEU A 98 4.68 -15.60 -3.93
CA LEU A 98 3.74 -14.76 -3.19
C LEU A 98 2.80 -14.04 -4.15
N ASP A 99 3.30 -13.48 -5.25
CA ASP A 99 2.47 -12.80 -6.26
C ASP A 99 1.41 -13.73 -6.86
N LYS A 100 1.78 -14.99 -7.11
CA LYS A 100 0.82 -16.02 -7.56
C LYS A 100 -0.22 -16.37 -6.48
N ALA A 101 0.20 -16.39 -5.22
CA ALA A 101 -0.71 -16.65 -4.09
C ALA A 101 -1.68 -15.47 -3.89
N GLU A 102 -1.20 -14.24 -4.02
CA GLU A 102 -2.01 -13.02 -4.00
C GLU A 102 -3.00 -12.99 -5.16
N ASP A 103 -2.55 -13.33 -6.38
CA ASP A 103 -3.42 -13.50 -7.55
C ASP A 103 -4.55 -14.49 -7.30
N PHE A 104 -4.21 -15.65 -6.75
CA PHE A 104 -5.21 -16.64 -6.39
C PHE A 104 -6.21 -16.10 -5.36
N ALA A 105 -5.72 -15.40 -4.34
CA ALA A 105 -6.55 -14.81 -3.30
C ALA A 105 -7.51 -13.76 -3.84
N ILE A 106 -7.02 -12.84 -4.68
CA ILE A 106 -7.84 -11.80 -5.31
C ILE A 106 -8.92 -12.42 -6.19
N ASN A 107 -8.55 -13.35 -7.08
CA ASN A 107 -9.53 -14.01 -7.96
C ASN A 107 -10.61 -14.80 -7.19
N LYS A 108 -10.24 -15.38 -6.03
CA LYS A 108 -11.15 -16.23 -5.26
C LYS A 108 -12.03 -15.46 -4.30
N TYR A 109 -11.47 -14.46 -3.61
CA TYR A 109 -12.10 -13.82 -2.46
C TYR A 109 -12.46 -12.35 -2.70
N PHE A 110 -11.86 -11.71 -3.68
CA PHE A 110 -12.07 -10.29 -3.97
C PHE A 110 -12.19 -10.02 -5.49
N PRO A 111 -13.01 -10.80 -6.23
CA PRO A 111 -13.11 -10.68 -7.68
C PRO A 111 -13.57 -9.29 -8.14
N GLU A 112 -14.28 -8.55 -7.30
CA GLU A 112 -14.83 -7.23 -7.58
C GLU A 112 -13.79 -6.11 -7.64
N ILE A 113 -12.60 -6.30 -7.06
CA ILE A 113 -11.49 -5.33 -7.08
C ILE A 113 -10.30 -5.81 -7.92
N LYS A 114 -10.49 -6.86 -8.72
CA LYS A 114 -9.41 -7.52 -9.46
C LYS A 114 -8.71 -6.57 -10.43
N ASP A 115 -9.46 -5.70 -11.08
CA ASP A 115 -8.94 -4.77 -12.08
C ASP A 115 -8.11 -3.67 -11.38
N GLU A 116 -8.59 -3.14 -10.26
CA GLU A 116 -7.89 -2.19 -9.41
C GLU A 116 -6.59 -2.79 -8.86
N PHE A 117 -6.61 -4.05 -8.41
CA PHE A 117 -5.43 -4.75 -7.91
C PHE A 117 -4.40 -5.03 -9.04
N THR A 118 -4.88 -5.33 -10.25
CA THR A 118 -4.02 -5.51 -11.42
C THR A 118 -3.39 -4.19 -11.85
N SER A 119 -4.17 -3.11 -11.84
CA SER A 119 -3.68 -1.76 -12.13
C SER A 119 -2.62 -1.32 -11.12
N LEU A 120 -2.89 -1.53 -9.82
CA LEU A 120 -1.93 -1.28 -8.74
C LEU A 120 -0.56 -1.92 -9.02
N ARG A 121 -0.53 -3.24 -9.29
CA ARG A 121 0.75 -3.94 -9.54
C ARG A 121 1.47 -3.44 -10.79
N LYS A 122 0.72 -2.99 -11.79
CA LYS A 122 1.31 -2.35 -12.97
C LYS A 122 1.98 -1.03 -12.58
N HIS A 123 1.31 -0.17 -11.83
CA HIS A 123 1.90 1.09 -11.34
C HIS A 123 3.13 0.87 -10.46
N GLU A 124 3.12 -0.16 -9.60
CA GLU A 124 4.29 -0.56 -8.81
C GLU A 124 5.46 -1.01 -9.68
N ALA A 125 5.20 -1.80 -10.72
CA ALA A 125 6.22 -2.29 -11.63
C ALA A 125 6.80 -1.19 -12.53
N ASP A 126 5.92 -0.30 -13.03
CA ASP A 126 6.31 0.84 -13.87
C ASP A 126 7.00 1.93 -13.03
N GLY A 127 6.79 1.95 -11.72
CA GLY A 127 7.34 2.94 -10.80
C GLY A 127 6.84 4.35 -11.15
N ASP A 128 5.62 4.49 -11.64
CA ASP A 128 5.07 5.77 -12.05
C ASP A 128 4.57 6.60 -10.85
N ILE A 129 3.91 7.72 -11.13
CA ILE A 129 3.44 8.63 -10.07
C ILE A 129 2.45 7.95 -9.11
N VAL A 130 1.58 7.07 -9.59
CA VAL A 130 0.59 6.37 -8.77
C VAL A 130 1.30 5.39 -7.86
N GLY A 131 2.13 4.50 -8.42
CA GLY A 131 2.87 3.49 -7.67
C GLY A 131 3.83 4.12 -6.65
N THR A 132 4.51 5.21 -7.04
CA THR A 132 5.44 5.95 -6.17
C THR A 132 4.72 6.61 -4.99
N VAL A 133 3.53 7.21 -5.23
CA VAL A 133 2.75 7.83 -4.15
C VAL A 133 2.26 6.79 -3.14
N ILE A 134 1.75 5.65 -3.62
CA ILE A 134 1.30 4.56 -2.75
C ILE A 134 2.48 4.04 -1.92
N LYS A 135 3.65 3.86 -2.55
CA LYS A 135 4.83 3.36 -1.83
C LYS A 135 5.37 4.34 -0.80
N LEU A 136 5.35 5.64 -1.09
CA LEU A 136 5.66 6.67 -0.11
C LEU A 136 4.67 6.67 1.06
N ALA A 137 3.38 6.47 0.78
CA ALA A 137 2.36 6.40 1.82
C ALA A 137 2.54 5.20 2.76
N ASP A 138 2.88 4.03 2.21
CA ASP A 138 3.24 2.81 2.98
C ASP A 138 4.44 3.08 3.90
N ILE A 139 5.50 3.72 3.38
CA ILE A 139 6.66 4.12 4.18
C ILE A 139 6.29 5.11 5.28
N VAL A 140 5.44 6.11 4.98
CA VAL A 140 5.00 7.10 5.98
C VAL A 140 4.16 6.45 7.09
N ALA A 141 3.29 5.49 6.74
CA ALA A 141 2.55 4.70 7.71
C ALA A 141 3.48 3.86 8.60
N LEU A 142 4.50 3.24 8.02
CA LEU A 142 5.54 2.55 8.80
C LEU A 142 6.30 3.49 9.74
N ILE A 143 6.66 4.70 9.29
CA ILE A 143 7.28 5.71 10.17
C ILE A 143 6.35 6.08 11.33
N GLN A 144 5.04 6.24 11.09
CA GLN A 144 4.06 6.49 12.16
C GLN A 144 4.06 5.34 13.19
N PHE A 145 4.02 4.10 12.72
CA PHE A 145 4.08 2.90 13.56
C PHE A 145 5.35 2.87 14.42
N LEU A 146 6.52 3.00 13.78
CA LEU A 146 7.82 2.97 14.46
C LEU A 146 7.97 4.10 15.50
N LYS A 147 7.47 5.30 15.18
CA LYS A 147 7.45 6.42 16.14
C LYS A 147 6.57 6.13 17.35
N THR A 148 5.43 5.48 17.14
CA THR A 148 4.52 5.08 18.22
C THR A 148 5.20 4.06 19.13
N GLU A 149 5.85 3.05 18.57
CA GLU A 149 6.62 2.05 19.32
C GLU A 149 7.73 2.70 20.14
N ARG A 150 8.49 3.63 19.57
CA ARG A 150 9.51 4.41 20.30
C ARG A 150 8.91 5.21 21.45
N ALA A 151 7.75 5.84 21.24
CA ALA A 151 7.05 6.61 22.27
C ALA A 151 6.50 5.74 23.40
N LEU A 152 6.13 4.49 23.09
CA LEU A 152 5.74 3.47 24.07
C LEU A 152 6.93 2.88 24.84
N GLY A 153 8.16 3.27 24.50
CA GLY A 153 9.38 2.86 25.19
C GLY A 153 10.08 1.66 24.57
N ASN A 154 9.75 1.27 23.34
CA ASN A 154 10.43 0.18 22.65
C ASN A 154 11.88 0.56 22.34
N GLN A 155 12.83 -0.08 23.04
CA GLN A 155 14.28 0.11 22.90
C GLN A 155 14.96 -1.02 22.12
N ASP A 156 14.20 -1.88 21.45
CA ASP A 156 14.75 -3.01 20.71
C ASP A 156 15.75 -2.55 19.62
N ALA A 157 16.89 -3.22 19.54
CA ALA A 157 17.95 -2.87 18.59
C ALA A 157 17.52 -3.13 17.13
N THR A 158 16.68 -4.13 16.89
CA THR A 158 16.14 -4.44 15.56
C THR A 158 15.17 -3.36 15.11
N LEU A 159 14.33 -2.83 16.01
CA LEU A 159 13.49 -1.65 15.73
C LEU A 159 14.33 -0.45 15.26
N LEU A 160 15.44 -0.15 15.93
CA LEU A 160 16.33 0.96 15.55
C LEU A 160 16.94 0.76 14.16
N LYS A 161 17.26 -0.49 13.79
CA LYS A 161 17.73 -0.84 12.45
C LYS A 161 16.62 -0.61 11.41
N VAL A 162 15.40 -1.09 11.67
CA VAL A 162 14.25 -0.89 10.78
C VAL A 162 13.95 0.60 10.60
N ILE A 163 14.06 1.41 11.65
CA ILE A 163 13.91 2.88 11.56
C ILE A 163 14.90 3.46 10.54
N ARG A 164 16.19 3.11 10.65
CA ARG A 164 17.21 3.61 9.72
C ARG A 164 16.90 3.22 8.28
N GLU A 165 16.66 1.93 8.04
CA GLU A 165 16.33 1.40 6.71
C GLU A 165 15.08 2.05 6.11
N THR A 166 14.09 2.36 6.95
CA THR A 166 12.86 3.05 6.55
C THR A 166 13.15 4.47 6.08
N TYR A 167 14.01 5.22 6.77
CA TYR A 167 14.40 6.58 6.36
C TYR A 167 15.29 6.59 5.11
N ASP A 168 16.17 5.59 4.94
CA ASP A 168 16.95 5.43 3.71
C ASP A 168 16.03 5.17 2.51
N ASN A 169 15.02 4.30 2.68
CA ASN A 169 14.01 4.03 1.66
C ASN A 169 13.16 5.28 1.37
N LEU A 170 12.77 6.04 2.40
CA LEU A 170 12.05 7.30 2.23
C LEU A 170 12.81 8.26 1.32
N GLY A 171 14.12 8.46 1.55
CA GLY A 171 14.96 9.32 0.72
C GLY A 171 14.93 8.91 -0.75
N ARG A 172 15.16 7.62 -1.04
CA ARG A 172 15.14 7.09 -2.41
C ARG A 172 13.83 7.34 -3.15
N TYR A 173 12.69 7.13 -2.48
CA TYR A 173 11.38 7.34 -3.10
C TYR A 173 11.01 8.82 -3.24
N LEU A 174 11.54 9.70 -2.37
CA LEU A 174 11.40 11.15 -2.55
C LEU A 174 12.20 11.64 -3.76
N ASP A 175 13.44 11.17 -3.93
CA ASP A 175 14.28 11.50 -5.09
C ASP A 175 13.60 11.02 -6.39
N HIS A 176 13.07 9.80 -6.39
CA HIS A 176 12.34 9.25 -7.53
C HIS A 176 11.07 10.03 -7.87
N LEU A 177 10.31 10.45 -6.84
CA LEU A 177 9.13 11.29 -7.03
C LEU A 177 9.51 12.65 -7.64
N GLU A 178 10.61 13.27 -7.19
CA GLU A 178 11.11 14.53 -7.74
C GLU A 178 11.48 14.40 -9.22
N GLU A 179 12.11 13.28 -9.60
CA GLU A 179 12.42 12.97 -11.00
C GLU A 179 11.15 12.88 -11.87
N ILE A 180 10.13 12.13 -11.42
CA ILE A 180 8.85 11.99 -12.13
C ILE A 180 8.20 13.36 -12.34
N VAL A 181 8.05 14.13 -11.26
CA VAL A 181 7.37 15.44 -11.28
C VAL A 181 8.11 16.41 -12.20
N THR A 182 9.45 16.43 -12.16
CA THR A 182 10.26 17.28 -13.02
C THR A 182 10.11 16.91 -14.49
N ASN A 183 10.09 15.61 -14.80
CA ASN A 183 9.90 15.10 -16.15
C ASN A 183 8.52 15.43 -16.72
N GLU A 184 7.46 15.33 -15.91
CA GLU A 184 6.11 15.72 -16.32
C GLU A 184 5.98 17.22 -16.59
N GLN A 185 6.57 18.06 -15.73
CA GLN A 185 6.61 19.50 -15.94
C GLN A 185 7.35 19.85 -17.24
N ALA A 186 8.51 19.23 -17.50
CA ALA A 186 9.27 19.45 -18.73
C ALA A 186 8.49 19.06 -20.00
N LYS A 187 7.69 17.97 -19.96
CA LYS A 187 6.81 17.57 -21.06
C LYS A 187 5.69 18.58 -21.30
N SER A 188 5.10 19.11 -20.22
CA SER A 188 4.00 20.09 -20.30
C SER A 188 4.43 21.43 -20.92
N VAL A 189 5.68 21.85 -20.70
CA VAL A 189 6.25 23.07 -21.32
C VAL A 189 6.45 22.86 -22.82
N LYS A 190 7.09 21.75 -23.23
CA LYS A 190 7.34 21.44 -24.64
C LYS A 190 6.06 21.24 -25.48
N ALA A 191 4.95 20.86 -24.84
CA ALA A 191 3.66 20.71 -25.50
C ALA A 191 2.92 22.04 -25.74
N LYS A 192 3.30 23.12 -25.04
CA LYS A 192 2.72 24.46 -25.23
C LYS A 192 3.44 25.29 -26.30
N ASP A 193 4.67 24.90 -26.65
CA ASP A 193 5.50 25.55 -27.67
C ASP A 193 5.31 24.96 -29.08
N LYS A 194 4.34 24.06 -29.27
CA LYS A 194 3.92 23.49 -30.55
C LYS A 194 2.47 23.87 -30.85
#